data_AF-A0A3D4AY90-F1
#
_entry.id   AF-A0A3D4AY90-F1
#
_cell.length_a   1.000
_cell.length_b   1.000
_cell.length_c   1.000
_cell.angle_alpha   90.00
_cell.angle_beta   90.00
_cell.angle_gamma   90.00
#
_symmetry.space_group_name_H-M   'P 1'
#
loop_
_entity.id
_entity.type
_entity.pdbx_description
1 polymer ?
#
loop_
_entity_poly.entity_id
_entity_poly.type
_entity_poly.pdbx_seq_one_letter_code
_entity_poly.pdbx_strand_id
1 'polypeptide(L)'
;MPIQLKPKEIQEFKRHLEDLGVPSVETYRAWCQDHGFDPAVKKHWRDRRQEQLAARRMSTKDEDEDALKAHIAALGLDSTSEYQIWCRTNGFSGKLYKTPSQRVQERRMLWQLRRQAQQAGSLR
;
A
#
# COMPACT_ATOMS: atom_id res chain seq x y z
N MET A 1 16.70 -29.12 18.55
CA MET A 1 16.31 -30.21 17.65
C MET A 1 16.10 -29.64 16.25
N PRO A 2 16.89 -30.01 15.23
CA PRO A 2 16.61 -29.57 13.87
C PRO A 2 15.29 -30.20 13.41
N ILE A 3 14.33 -29.36 13.01
CA ILE A 3 13.04 -29.81 12.50
C ILE A 3 13.31 -30.51 11.17
N GLN A 4 13.26 -31.84 11.14
CA GLN A 4 13.35 -32.61 9.91
C GLN A 4 12.01 -32.51 9.18
N LEU A 5 11.91 -31.54 8.26
CA LEU A 5 10.81 -31.47 7.30
C LEU A 5 11.06 -32.47 6.18
N LYS A 6 10.02 -33.17 5.75
CA LYS A 6 10.10 -34.03 4.57
C LYS A 6 10.32 -33.16 3.32
N PRO A 7 10.93 -33.70 2.24
CA PRO A 7 11.18 -32.94 1.02
C PRO A 7 9.95 -32.21 0.45
N LYS A 8 8.78 -32.86 0.50
CA LYS A 8 7.50 -32.26 0.08
C LYS A 8 7.09 -31.08 0.97
N GLU A 9 7.27 -31.20 2.29
CA GLU A 9 6.96 -30.13 3.25
C GLU A 9 7.90 -28.93 3.08
N ILE A 10 9.16 -29.17 2.72
CA ILE A 10 10.12 -28.10 2.38
C ILE A 10 9.64 -27.34 1.14
N GLN A 11 9.19 -28.03 0.10
CA GLN A 11 8.71 -27.39 -1.12
C GLN A 11 7.40 -26.61 -0.89
N GLU A 12 6.46 -27.18 -0.13
CA GLU A 12 5.23 -26.49 0.26
C GLU A 12 5.52 -25.26 1.13
N PHE A 13 6.52 -25.33 2.02
CA PHE A 13 6.92 -24.19 2.82
C PHE A 13 7.63 -23.11 1.99
N LYS A 14 8.48 -23.48 1.02
CA LYS A 14 9.06 -22.52 0.07
C LYS A 14 7.99 -21.77 -0.70
N ARG A 15 6.98 -22.48 -1.24
CA ARG A 15 5.85 -21.83 -1.90
C ARG A 15 5.09 -20.90 -0.96
N HIS A 16 4.91 -21.29 0.30
CA HIS A 16 4.28 -20.44 1.30
C HIS A 16 5.10 -19.15 1.57
N LEU A 17 6.43 -19.24 1.61
CA LEU A 17 7.30 -18.06 1.72
C LEU A 17 7.16 -17.13 0.52
N GLU A 18 7.10 -17.68 -0.70
CA GLU A 18 6.84 -16.94 -1.93
C GLU A 18 5.46 -16.26 -1.90
N ASP A 19 4.41 -16.97 -1.47
CA ASP A 19 3.05 -16.43 -1.34
C ASP A 19 2.96 -15.26 -0.34
N LEU A 20 3.82 -15.26 0.69
CA LEU A 20 3.93 -14.18 1.66
C LEU A 20 4.86 -13.04 1.21
N GLY A 21 5.61 -13.22 0.12
CA GLY A 21 6.62 -12.26 -0.34
C GLY A 21 7.86 -12.21 0.56
N VAL A 22 8.12 -13.27 1.35
CA VAL A 22 9.20 -13.29 2.35
C VAL A 22 10.36 -14.16 1.84
N PRO A 23 11.58 -13.62 1.71
CA PRO A 23 12.65 -14.29 0.95
C PRO A 23 13.35 -15.43 1.70
N SER A 24 13.20 -15.49 3.04
CA SER A 24 13.96 -16.45 3.85
C SER A 24 13.20 -16.89 5.11
N VAL A 25 13.65 -17.99 5.70
CA VAL A 25 13.10 -18.51 6.96
C VAL A 25 13.36 -17.55 8.14
N GLU A 26 14.50 -16.85 8.13
CA GLU A 26 14.81 -15.85 9.17
C GLU A 26 13.84 -14.68 9.08
N THR A 27 13.64 -14.15 7.88
CA THR A 27 12.69 -13.07 7.63
C THR A 27 11.26 -13.51 7.95
N TYR A 28 10.90 -14.77 7.66
CA TYR A 28 9.60 -15.33 8.03
C TYR A 28 9.37 -15.38 9.53
N ARG A 29 10.39 -15.76 10.30
CA ARG A 29 10.30 -15.80 11.76
C ARG A 29 10.11 -14.41 12.35
N ALA A 30 10.88 -13.43 11.87
CA ALA A 30 10.72 -12.03 12.26
C ALA A 30 9.32 -11.52 11.90
N TRP A 31 8.89 -11.73 10.66
CA TRP A 31 7.54 -11.38 10.21
C TRP A 31 6.46 -12.03 11.08
N CYS A 32 6.57 -13.32 11.41
CA CYS A 32 5.63 -13.96 12.32
C CYS A 32 5.58 -13.27 13.69
N GLN A 33 6.73 -12.93 14.27
CA GLN A 33 6.80 -12.26 15.56
C GLN A 33 6.17 -10.86 15.51
N ASP A 34 6.49 -10.07 14.49
CA ASP A 34 5.97 -8.71 14.31
C ASP A 34 4.45 -8.70 14.10
N HIS A 35 3.91 -9.76 13.51
CA HIS A 35 2.48 -9.91 13.23
C HIS A 35 1.72 -10.77 14.26
N GLY A 36 2.38 -11.22 15.33
CA GLY A 36 1.76 -12.01 16.41
C GLY A 36 1.45 -13.46 16.05
N PHE A 37 2.08 -14.00 15.01
CA PHE A 37 2.02 -15.42 14.64
C PHE A 37 3.18 -16.20 15.28
N ASP A 38 2.98 -17.52 15.46
CA ASP A 38 4.05 -18.42 15.92
C ASP A 38 5.24 -18.42 14.94
N PRO A 39 6.52 -18.31 15.34
CA PRO A 39 7.65 -18.39 14.41
C PRO A 39 7.96 -19.82 13.90
N ALA A 40 7.24 -20.84 14.35
CA ALA A 40 7.46 -22.22 13.93
C ALA A 40 7.20 -22.44 12.43
N VAL A 41 8.08 -23.20 11.76
CA VAL A 41 7.93 -23.53 10.33
C VAL A 41 6.82 -24.56 10.07
N LYS A 42 6.62 -25.47 11.03
CA LYS A 42 5.58 -26.48 10.99
C LYS A 42 4.32 -25.92 11.65
N LYS A 43 3.36 -25.53 10.82
CA LYS A 43 2.07 -24.99 11.25
C LYS A 43 0.91 -25.74 10.61
N HIS A 44 -0.25 -25.64 11.23
CA HIS A 44 -1.47 -26.14 10.65
C HIS A 44 -1.89 -25.26 9.47
N TRP A 45 -2.62 -25.83 8.50
CA TRP A 45 -3.03 -25.11 7.28
C TRP A 45 -3.89 -23.87 7.57
N ARG A 46 -4.63 -23.87 8.68
CA ARG A 46 -5.44 -22.74 9.12
C ARG A 46 -4.58 -21.53 9.49
N ASP A 47 -3.48 -21.76 10.19
CA ASP A 47 -2.55 -20.70 10.60
C ASP A 47 -1.87 -20.12 9.36
N ARG A 48 -1.39 -20.99 8.46
CA ARG A 48 -0.85 -20.55 7.16
C ARG A 48 -1.85 -19.72 6.35
N ARG A 49 -3.14 -20.09 6.36
CA ARG A 49 -4.18 -19.31 5.70
C ARG A 49 -4.38 -17.94 6.34
N GLN A 50 -4.31 -17.83 7.66
CA GLN A 50 -4.39 -16.54 8.36
C GLN A 50 -3.19 -15.65 8.04
N GLU A 51 -1.99 -16.22 7.97
CA GLU A 51 -0.77 -15.51 7.55
C GLU A 51 -0.92 -14.95 6.14
N GLN A 52 -1.39 -15.78 5.19
CA GLN A 52 -1.63 -15.32 3.81
C GLN A 52 -2.65 -14.20 3.74
N LEU A 53 -3.72 -14.25 4.55
CA LEU A 53 -4.69 -13.17 4.62
C LEU A 53 -4.08 -11.88 5.20
N ALA A 54 -3.20 -11.99 6.19
CA ALA A 54 -2.50 -10.85 6.76
C ALA A 54 -1.54 -10.22 5.73
N ALA A 55 -0.72 -11.03 5.05
CA ALA A 55 0.18 -10.56 4.00
C ALA A 55 -0.58 -9.89 2.85
N ARG A 56 -1.70 -10.47 2.40
CA ARG A 56 -2.54 -9.84 1.37
C ARG A 56 -3.09 -8.47 1.80
N ARG A 57 -3.57 -8.35 3.04
CA ARG A 57 -4.07 -7.08 3.56
C ARG A 57 -2.98 -6.01 3.61
N MET A 58 -1.75 -6.40 3.94
CA MET A 58 -0.62 -5.48 3.95
C MET A 58 -0.25 -5.05 2.52
N SER A 59 -0.14 -6.00 1.59
CA SER A 59 0.15 -5.70 0.18
C SER A 59 -0.88 -4.71 -0.40
N THR A 60 -2.17 -4.93 -0.14
CA THR A 60 -3.22 -3.98 -0.58
C THR A 60 -3.07 -2.61 0.08
N LYS A 61 -2.69 -2.55 1.36
CA LYS A 61 -2.47 -1.28 2.06
C LYS A 61 -1.28 -0.52 1.46
N ASP A 62 -0.18 -1.20 1.17
CA ASP A 62 1.01 -0.60 0.57
C ASP A 62 0.72 -0.09 -0.86
N GLU A 63 0.00 -0.89 -1.66
CA GLU A 63 -0.51 -0.47 -2.98
C GLU A 63 -1.41 0.76 -2.88
N ASP A 64 -2.31 0.82 -1.89
CA ASP A 64 -3.18 1.97 -1.65
C ASP A 64 -2.38 3.23 -1.24
N GLU A 65 -1.34 3.07 -0.42
CA GLU A 65 -0.44 4.17 -0.02
C GLU A 65 0.37 4.70 -1.21
N ASP A 66 0.91 3.82 -2.05
CA ASP A 66 1.65 4.21 -3.25
C ASP A 66 0.73 4.86 -4.29
N ALA A 67 -0.50 4.35 -4.46
CA ALA A 67 -1.51 4.96 -5.30
C ALA A 67 -1.93 6.35 -4.78
N LEU A 68 -1.93 6.58 -3.47
CA LEU A 68 -2.16 7.89 -2.87
C LEU A 68 -0.98 8.84 -3.13
N LYS A 69 0.26 8.41 -2.90
CA LYS A 69 1.47 9.20 -3.16
C LYS A 69 1.55 9.62 -4.63
N ALA A 70 1.31 8.69 -5.56
CA ALA A 70 1.30 8.98 -6.99
C ALA A 70 0.22 10.02 -7.37
N HIS A 71 -0.96 9.97 -6.74
CA HIS A 71 -2.00 10.98 -6.96
C HIS A 71 -1.61 12.36 -6.43
N ILE A 72 -1.03 12.43 -5.23
CA ILE A 72 -0.54 13.67 -4.62
C ILE A 72 0.54 14.31 -5.50
N ALA A 73 1.50 13.51 -5.96
CA ALA A 73 2.55 13.95 -6.87
C ALA A 73 1.97 14.44 -8.22
N ALA A 74 0.95 13.78 -8.76
CA ALA A 74 0.27 14.22 -9.98
C ALA A 74 -0.44 15.58 -9.83
N LEU A 75 -0.79 15.97 -8.59
CA LEU A 75 -1.31 17.30 -8.30
C LEU A 75 -0.19 18.36 -8.13
N GLY A 76 1.07 17.94 -8.08
CA GLY A 76 2.23 18.79 -7.84
C GLY A 76 2.39 19.18 -6.37
N LEU A 77 1.97 18.31 -5.46
CA LEU A 77 2.11 18.47 -4.02
C LEU A 77 3.12 17.45 -3.49
N ASP A 78 3.81 17.78 -2.41
CA ASP A 78 4.90 16.96 -1.88
C ASP A 78 4.50 16.16 -0.64
N SER A 79 3.36 16.49 -0.02
CA SER A 79 2.90 15.81 1.20
C SER A 79 1.39 15.58 1.26
N THR A 80 1.01 14.60 2.08
CA THR A 80 -0.41 14.34 2.44
C THR A 80 -1.03 15.54 3.15
N SER A 81 -0.26 16.26 3.97
CA SER A 81 -0.70 17.49 4.64
C SER A 81 -1.06 18.59 3.64
N GLU A 82 -0.18 18.86 2.66
CA GLU A 82 -0.45 19.80 1.57
C GLU A 82 -1.65 19.38 0.75
N TYR A 83 -1.77 18.08 0.45
CA TYR A 83 -2.94 17.54 -0.23
C TYR A 83 -4.24 17.80 0.52
N GLN A 84 -4.28 17.59 1.83
CA GLN A 84 -5.46 17.85 2.65
C GLN A 84 -5.82 19.34 2.68
N ILE A 85 -4.82 20.22 2.80
CA ILE A 85 -5.01 21.67 2.77
C ILE A 85 -5.55 22.09 1.40
N TRP A 86 -4.91 21.65 0.31
CA TRP A 86 -5.34 21.93 -1.06
C TRP A 86 -6.77 21.47 -1.30
N CYS A 87 -7.15 20.28 -0.83
CA CYS A 87 -8.51 19.77 -0.94
C CYS A 87 -9.51 20.73 -0.26
N ARG A 88 -9.25 21.11 1.00
CA ARG A 88 -10.13 22.00 1.76
C ARG A 88 -10.27 23.38 1.09
N THR A 89 -9.18 23.94 0.61
CA THR A 89 -9.17 25.24 -0.08
C THR A 89 -9.96 25.23 -1.38
N ASN A 90 -9.99 24.09 -2.08
CA ASN A 90 -10.65 23.94 -3.38
C ASN A 90 -12.04 23.29 -3.30
N GLY A 91 -12.64 23.23 -2.09
CA GLY A 91 -14.00 22.71 -1.89
C GLY A 91 -14.13 21.19 -1.90
N PHE A 92 -13.02 20.45 -1.86
CA PHE A 92 -13.00 19.00 -1.72
C PHE A 92 -12.86 18.57 -0.25
N SER A 93 -13.34 17.37 0.05
CA SER A 93 -13.09 16.73 1.35
C SER A 93 -11.59 16.50 1.56
N GLY A 94 -11.07 16.82 2.75
CA GLY A 94 -9.68 16.56 3.16
C GLY A 94 -9.38 15.10 3.56
N LYS A 95 -10.20 14.14 3.13
CA LYS A 95 -9.93 12.70 3.32
C LYS A 95 -8.82 12.25 2.36
N LEU A 96 -7.94 11.37 2.83
CA LEU A 96 -6.85 10.80 2.02
C LEU A 96 -7.35 9.73 1.05
N TYR A 97 -8.27 8.88 1.51
CA TYR A 97 -8.87 7.85 0.67
C TYR A 97 -10.06 8.41 -0.11
N LYS A 98 -9.90 8.46 -1.42
CA LYS A 98 -10.89 8.96 -2.37
C LYS A 98 -11.13 7.98 -3.48
N THR A 99 -12.36 7.97 -3.97
CA THR A 99 -12.76 7.18 -5.14
C THR A 99 -12.04 7.65 -6.40
N PRO A 100 -11.86 6.78 -7.41
CA PRO A 100 -11.23 7.16 -8.67
C PRO A 100 -11.89 8.36 -9.35
N SER A 101 -13.22 8.48 -9.27
CA SER A 101 -13.98 9.60 -9.84
C SER A 101 -13.66 10.93 -9.15
N GLN A 102 -13.53 10.94 -7.82
CA GLN A 102 -13.09 12.13 -7.07
C GLN A 102 -11.67 12.56 -7.48
N ARG A 103 -10.74 11.60 -7.65
CA ARG A 103 -9.37 11.90 -8.12
C ARG A 103 -9.37 12.51 -9.53
N VAL A 104 -10.27 12.09 -10.41
CA VAL A 104 -10.44 12.71 -11.74
C VAL A 104 -10.94 14.15 -11.65
N GLN A 105 -11.93 14.42 -10.79
CA GLN A 105 -12.45 15.78 -10.58
C GLN A 105 -11.37 16.73 -10.05
N GLU A 106 -10.53 16.27 -9.13
CA GLU A 106 -9.41 17.05 -8.58
C GLU A 106 -8.40 17.45 -9.66
N ARG A 107 -8.00 16.48 -10.51
CA ARG A 107 -7.08 16.75 -11.63
C ARG A 107 -7.68 17.73 -12.63
N ARG A 108 -9.00 17.64 -12.88
CA ARG A 108 -9.71 18.59 -13.75
C ARG A 108 -9.71 20.00 -13.16
N MET A 109 -9.95 20.13 -11.86
CA MET A 109 -9.89 21.42 -11.15
C MET A 109 -8.49 22.01 -11.23
N LEU A 110 -7.44 21.21 -10.99
CA LEU A 110 -6.06 21.67 -11.13
C LEU A 110 -5.75 22.20 -12.53
N TRP A 111 -6.22 21.51 -13.57
CA TRP A 111 -6.05 21.97 -14.95
C TRP A 111 -6.73 23.31 -15.21
N GLN A 112 -7.94 23.52 -14.65
CA GLN A 112 -8.64 24.80 -14.75
C GLN A 112 -7.88 25.94 -14.05
N LEU A 113 -7.39 25.70 -12.83
CA LEU A 113 -6.58 26.67 -12.09
C LEU A 113 -5.31 27.06 -12.85
N ARG A 114 -4.61 26.08 -13.43
CA ARG A 114 -3.41 26.33 -14.26
C ARG A 114 -3.73 27.18 -15.48
N ARG A 115 -4.85 26.94 -16.16
CA ARG A 115 -5.27 27.75 -17.31
C ARG A 115 -5.63 29.18 -16.91
N GLN A 116 -6.33 29.36 -15.79
CA GLN A 116 -6.65 30.69 -15.27
C GLN A 116 -5.38 31.46 -14.91
N ALA A 117 -4.42 30.82 -14.24
CA ALA A 117 -3.13 31.42 -13.92
C ALA A 117 -2.33 31.82 -15.17
N GLN A 118 -2.33 30.99 -16.21
CA GLN A 118 -1.70 31.31 -17.51
C GLN A 118 -2.37 32.51 -18.18
N GLN A 119 -3.70 32.58 -18.18
CA GLN A 119 -4.44 33.71 -18.75
C GLN A 119 -4.20 35.00 -17.97
N ALA A 120 -4.15 34.94 -16.64
CA ALA A 120 -3.84 36.09 -15.79
C ALA A 120 -2.38 36.57 -15.93
N GLY A 121 -1.43 35.64 -16.14
CA GLY A 121 -0.03 35.97 -16.40
C GLY A 121 0.24 36.50 -17.82
N SER A 122 -0.57 36.11 -18.81
CA SER A 122 -0.45 36.57 -20.21
C SER A 122 -1.09 37.95 -20.46
N LEU A 123 -1.79 38.51 -19.47
CA LEU A 123 -2.40 39.85 -19.51
C LEU A 123 -1.53 40.92 -18.80
N ARG A 124 -0.25 40.62 -18.54
CA ARG A 124 0.74 41.57 -17.99
C ARG A 124 1.75 42.00 -19.03
#